data_AF-A0A9P4GVW9-F1
#
_entry.id   AF-A0A9P4GVW9-F1
#
_cell.length_a   1.000
_cell.length_b   1.000
_cell.length_c   1.000
_cell.angle_alpha   90.00
_cell.angle_beta   90.00
_cell.angle_gamma   90.00
#
_symmetry.space_group_name_H-M   'P 1'
#
loop_
_entity.id
_entity.type
_entity.pdbx_description
1 polymer ?
#
loop_
_entity_poly.entity_id
_entity_poly.type
_entity_poly.pdbx_seq_one_letter_code
_entity_poly.pdbx_strand_id
1 'polypeptide(L)'
;DEKLFDVLAWTRDGSGGNKRGILLTAQNFDDGRCYQLGNNAAAANTRQEQFPNPIIGQPGSAHELPCETDVLMPNDLNVNNPYTLYWIWQWASAPSESQGGAPHGKDEYYTSCVDVDIVSEVLSKQSDNRLQQQDSQSRAVDDFKSREAVTVDPLAIYSNPAFGTSLIASSTPTVLSGARSLQSANTIITSTKY
;
A
#
# COMPACT_ATOMS: atom_id res chain seq x y z
N ASP A 1 -1.12 -18.22 -16.29
CA ASP A 1 -1.39 -18.34 -14.85
C ASP A 1 -0.27 -17.70 -14.06
N GLU A 2 -0.55 -16.50 -13.58
CA GLU A 2 0.29 -15.69 -12.73
C GLU A 2 0.09 -16.13 -11.28
N LYS A 3 1.18 -16.51 -10.61
CA LYS A 3 1.16 -16.86 -9.19
C LYS A 3 1.55 -15.64 -8.38
N LEU A 4 0.86 -15.41 -7.27
CA LEU A 4 1.16 -14.29 -6.38
C LEU A 4 2.64 -14.28 -5.94
N PHE A 5 3.24 -15.44 -5.71
CA PHE A 5 4.65 -15.53 -5.34
C PHE A 5 5.60 -15.02 -6.43
N ASP A 6 5.28 -15.22 -7.71
CA ASP A 6 6.07 -14.67 -8.82
C ASP A 6 5.94 -13.15 -8.88
N VAL A 7 4.71 -12.63 -8.66
CA VAL A 7 4.42 -11.19 -8.65
C VAL A 7 5.15 -10.48 -7.51
N LEU A 8 5.17 -11.08 -6.31
CA LEU A 8 5.89 -10.57 -5.15
C LEU A 8 7.41 -10.53 -5.34
N ALA A 9 7.93 -11.37 -6.24
CA ALA A 9 9.35 -11.46 -6.54
C ALA A 9 9.79 -10.56 -7.71
N TRP A 10 8.89 -9.83 -8.38
CA TRP A 10 9.26 -8.92 -9.47
C TRP A 10 10.06 -7.73 -8.96
N THR A 11 11.08 -7.35 -9.73
CA THR A 11 12.03 -6.28 -9.41
C THR A 11 11.87 -5.13 -10.39
N ARG A 12 12.42 -3.95 -10.05
CA ARG A 12 12.32 -2.75 -10.90
C ARG A 12 12.99 -2.92 -12.27
N ASP A 13 14.02 -3.76 -12.36
CA ASP A 13 14.74 -4.08 -13.60
C ASP A 13 14.10 -5.24 -14.39
N GLY A 14 13.00 -5.82 -13.89
CA GLY A 14 12.29 -6.94 -14.53
C GLY A 14 13.02 -8.28 -14.48
N SER A 15 14.10 -8.41 -13.69
CA SER A 15 14.88 -9.64 -13.58
C SER A 15 14.32 -10.66 -12.57
N GLY A 16 13.46 -10.20 -11.67
CA GLY A 16 12.87 -10.97 -10.57
C GLY A 16 11.67 -11.86 -10.97
N GLY A 17 11.29 -12.74 -10.05
CA GLY A 17 10.19 -13.71 -10.24
C GLY A 17 10.32 -14.52 -11.53
N ASN A 18 9.23 -14.58 -12.29
CA ASN A 18 9.18 -15.25 -13.60
C ASN A 18 9.57 -14.33 -14.78
N LYS A 19 10.08 -13.11 -14.51
CA LYS A 19 10.52 -12.11 -15.50
C LYS A 19 9.43 -11.61 -16.46
N ARG A 20 8.16 -11.77 -16.10
CA ARG A 20 7.03 -11.30 -16.92
C ARG A 20 6.54 -9.90 -16.56
N GLY A 21 6.88 -9.42 -15.37
CA GLY A 21 6.48 -8.10 -14.90
C GLY A 21 7.60 -7.36 -14.20
N ILE A 22 7.26 -6.16 -13.74
CA ILE A 22 8.17 -5.22 -13.09
C ILE A 22 7.54 -4.65 -11.82
N LEU A 23 8.38 -4.34 -10.83
CA LEU A 23 7.99 -3.52 -9.69
C LEU A 23 7.88 -2.05 -10.12
N LEU A 24 6.71 -1.45 -9.97
CA LEU A 24 6.51 -0.04 -10.28
C LEU A 24 6.79 0.84 -9.06
N THR A 25 6.23 0.51 -7.91
CA THR A 25 6.48 1.24 -6.65
C THR A 25 6.30 0.36 -5.43
N ALA A 26 6.96 0.75 -4.34
CA ALA A 26 6.81 0.19 -3.01
C ALA A 26 6.83 1.34 -2.00
N GLN A 27 5.69 1.60 -1.36
CA GLN A 27 5.46 2.76 -0.47
C GLN A 27 4.83 2.32 0.86
N ASN A 28 4.85 3.17 1.88
CA ASN A 28 3.98 2.99 3.02
C ASN A 28 2.51 3.18 2.58
N PHE A 29 1.62 2.29 3.02
CA PHE A 29 0.17 2.36 2.72
C PHE A 29 -0.45 3.65 3.28
N ASP A 30 -0.03 4.07 4.47
CA ASP A 30 -0.48 5.34 5.06
C ASP A 30 0.16 6.51 4.30
N ASP A 31 -0.66 7.29 3.58
CA ASP A 31 -0.22 8.46 2.82
C ASP A 31 -0.11 9.73 3.67
N GLY A 32 -0.36 9.62 4.98
CA GLY A 32 -0.31 10.73 5.94
C GLY A 32 -1.56 11.59 5.98
N ARG A 33 -2.44 11.48 4.98
CA ARG A 33 -3.69 12.26 4.87
C ARG A 33 -4.91 11.42 5.19
N CYS A 34 -4.90 10.14 4.81
CA CYS A 34 -6.06 9.28 4.87
C CYS A 34 -6.55 9.00 6.30
N TYR A 35 -7.87 8.84 6.44
CA TYR A 35 -8.51 8.56 7.71
C TYR A 35 -9.86 7.85 7.52
N GLN A 36 -10.21 7.02 8.50
CA GLN A 36 -11.52 6.41 8.63
C GLN A 36 -12.31 7.10 9.75
N LEU A 37 -13.62 7.20 9.59
CA LEU A 37 -14.52 7.83 10.55
C LEU A 37 -15.09 6.78 11.51
N GLY A 38 -15.54 7.20 12.69
CA GLY A 38 -16.28 6.34 13.62
C GLY A 38 -15.45 5.36 14.46
N ASN A 39 -14.13 5.35 14.32
CA ASN A 39 -13.23 4.51 15.13
C ASN A 39 -12.68 5.21 16.40
N ASN A 40 -13.01 6.49 16.62
CA ASN A 40 -12.49 7.35 17.70
C ASN A 40 -10.95 7.40 17.78
N ALA A 41 -10.25 7.09 16.69
CA ALA A 41 -8.79 7.16 16.67
C ALA A 41 -8.33 8.61 16.64
N ALA A 42 -7.44 8.98 17.57
CA ALA A 42 -6.91 10.35 17.67
C ALA A 42 -6.25 10.83 16.35
N ALA A 43 -5.55 9.91 15.66
CA ALA A 43 -4.95 10.19 14.35
C ALA A 43 -6.01 10.52 13.28
N ALA A 44 -7.14 9.80 13.27
CA ALA A 44 -8.22 10.05 12.34
C ALA A 44 -8.87 11.42 12.57
N ASN A 45 -9.14 11.79 13.83
CA ASN A 45 -9.67 13.10 14.18
C ASN A 45 -8.72 14.23 13.75
N THR A 46 -7.42 14.08 14.03
CA THR A 46 -6.40 15.07 13.65
C THR A 46 -6.33 15.24 12.13
N ARG A 47 -6.37 14.13 11.37
CA ARG A 47 -6.33 14.19 9.91
C ARG A 47 -7.61 14.73 9.30
N GLN A 48 -8.76 14.47 9.90
CA GLN A 48 -10.04 15.05 9.46
C GLN A 48 -10.02 16.59 9.55
N GLU A 49 -9.39 17.15 10.57
CA GLU A 49 -9.21 18.60 10.71
C GLU A 49 -8.23 19.18 9.68
N GLN A 50 -7.14 18.45 9.38
CA GLN A 50 -6.10 18.90 8.44
C GLN A 50 -6.47 18.72 6.97
N PHE A 51 -7.20 17.65 6.66
CA PHE A 51 -7.54 17.21 5.30
C PHE A 51 -9.05 16.96 5.18
N PRO A 52 -9.90 18.00 5.34
CA PRO A 52 -11.35 17.82 5.36
C PRO A 52 -11.88 17.26 4.03
N ASN A 53 -12.72 16.22 4.10
CA ASN A 53 -13.42 15.64 2.95
C ASN A 53 -14.94 15.79 3.08
N PRO A 54 -15.52 16.98 2.80
CA PRO A 54 -16.96 17.21 2.93
C PRO A 54 -17.76 16.63 1.77
N ILE A 55 -19.03 16.27 2.02
CA ILE A 55 -19.96 15.89 0.94
C ILE A 55 -20.41 17.16 0.22
N ILE A 56 -20.23 17.19 -1.10
CA ILE A 56 -20.63 18.32 -1.94
C ILE A 56 -22.13 18.60 -1.75
N GLY A 57 -22.46 19.84 -1.37
CA GLY A 57 -23.84 20.27 -1.16
C GLY A 57 -24.43 19.93 0.22
N GLN A 58 -23.65 19.36 1.16
CA GLN A 58 -24.12 19.07 2.52
C GLN A 58 -23.20 19.71 3.57
N PRO A 59 -23.49 20.94 4.03
CA PRO A 59 -22.69 21.61 5.06
C PRO A 59 -22.58 20.79 6.36
N GLY A 60 -21.38 20.71 6.94
CA GLY A 60 -21.12 19.98 8.19
C GLY A 60 -21.01 18.47 8.06
N SER A 61 -21.09 17.93 6.83
CA SER A 61 -20.87 16.52 6.56
C SER A 61 -19.37 16.19 6.39
N ALA A 62 -19.03 14.90 6.53
CA ALA A 62 -17.70 14.38 6.26
C ALA A 62 -17.76 12.97 5.67
N HIS A 63 -16.88 12.70 4.71
CA HIS A 63 -16.51 11.38 4.23
C HIS A 63 -15.16 10.96 4.81
N GLU A 64 -14.92 9.66 4.86
CA GLU A 64 -13.57 9.11 5.02
C GLU A 64 -12.68 9.57 3.87
N LEU A 65 -11.38 9.66 4.12
CA LEU A 65 -10.40 9.95 3.09
C LEU A 65 -9.61 8.67 2.83
N PRO A 66 -9.76 8.01 1.66
CA PRO A 66 -9.03 6.77 1.37
C PRO A 66 -7.53 7.03 1.22
N CYS A 67 -6.72 6.03 1.56
CA CYS A 67 -5.27 6.10 1.34
C CYS A 67 -4.95 5.92 -0.15
N GLU A 68 -4.00 6.71 -0.63
CA GLU A 68 -3.59 6.75 -2.02
C GLU A 68 -2.18 6.17 -2.21
N THR A 69 -1.98 5.45 -3.31
CA THR A 69 -0.67 5.04 -3.78
C THR A 69 -0.53 5.47 -5.23
N ASP A 70 0.36 6.42 -5.45
CA ASP A 70 0.65 6.96 -6.77
C ASP A 70 1.73 6.15 -7.46
N VAL A 71 1.50 5.82 -8.73
CA VAL A 71 2.45 5.07 -9.54
C VAL A 71 2.73 5.78 -10.85
N LEU A 72 4.00 5.85 -11.22
CA LEU A 72 4.41 6.31 -12.53
C LEU A 72 4.55 5.09 -13.44
N MET A 73 3.76 5.07 -14.52
CA MET A 73 3.91 4.06 -15.57
C MET A 73 5.21 4.31 -16.36
N PRO A 74 5.94 3.25 -16.77
CA PRO A 74 7.13 3.41 -17.61
C PRO A 74 6.85 4.19 -18.89
N ASN A 75 7.84 4.93 -19.38
CA ASN A 75 7.69 5.73 -20.61
C ASN A 75 7.75 4.88 -21.89
N ASP A 76 8.21 3.63 -21.80
CA ASP A 76 8.40 2.69 -22.90
C ASP A 76 7.25 1.68 -23.05
N LEU A 77 6.10 1.94 -22.40
CA LEU A 77 4.91 1.11 -22.57
C LEU A 77 4.33 1.23 -23.97
N ASN A 78 3.83 0.11 -24.48
CA ASN A 78 3.19 0.06 -25.78
C ASN A 78 1.72 0.51 -25.64
N VAL A 79 1.41 1.65 -26.24
CA VAL A 79 0.02 2.14 -26.38
C VAL A 79 -0.86 1.06 -27.03
N ASN A 80 -2.13 1.00 -26.63
CA ASN A 80 -3.13 0.03 -27.08
C ASN A 80 -2.84 -1.44 -26.72
N ASN A 81 -2.02 -1.69 -25.70
CA ASN A 81 -1.93 -3.00 -25.07
C ASN A 81 -2.50 -2.90 -23.65
N PRO A 82 -3.31 -3.88 -23.22
CA PRO A 82 -3.74 -3.97 -21.84
C PRO A 82 -2.55 -4.36 -20.95
N TYR A 83 -2.50 -3.75 -19.77
CA TYR A 83 -1.56 -4.08 -18.71
C TYR A 83 -2.35 -4.45 -17.46
N THR A 84 -1.92 -5.49 -16.77
CA THR A 84 -2.50 -5.83 -15.46
C THR A 84 -1.65 -5.19 -14.37
N LEU A 85 -2.27 -4.36 -13.54
CA LEU A 85 -1.69 -3.84 -12.32
C LEU A 85 -2.07 -4.76 -11.17
N TYR A 86 -1.09 -5.12 -10.34
CA TYR A 86 -1.32 -5.78 -9.07
C TYR A 86 -1.07 -4.79 -7.96
N TRP A 87 -2.11 -4.50 -7.17
CA TRP A 87 -2.01 -3.76 -5.92
C TRP A 87 -1.94 -4.75 -4.77
N ILE A 88 -0.87 -4.66 -3.98
CA ILE A 88 -0.60 -5.59 -2.88
C ILE A 88 -0.36 -4.75 -1.63
N TRP A 89 -1.19 -4.94 -0.61
CA TRP A 89 -0.95 -4.42 0.73
C TRP A 89 -0.43 -5.55 1.62
N GLN A 90 0.84 -5.43 2.01
CA GLN A 90 1.47 -6.28 3.01
C GLN A 90 1.31 -5.62 4.37
N TRP A 91 0.66 -6.32 5.30
CA TRP A 91 0.41 -5.88 6.67
C TRP A 91 1.01 -6.88 7.65
N ALA A 92 2.34 -6.81 7.79
CA ALA A 92 3.04 -7.68 8.73
C ALA A 92 2.82 -7.20 10.17
N SER A 93 2.51 -8.14 11.06
CA SER A 93 2.38 -7.92 12.50
C SER A 93 3.46 -8.68 13.26
N ALA A 94 4.07 -8.01 14.23
CA ALA A 94 5.04 -8.63 15.13
C ALA A 94 4.38 -9.64 16.09
N PRO A 95 5.15 -10.61 16.62
CA PRO A 95 4.72 -11.44 17.75
C PRO A 95 4.12 -10.61 18.89
N SER A 96 2.90 -10.95 19.30
CA SER A 96 2.27 -10.31 20.45
C SER A 96 1.34 -11.27 21.19
N GLU A 97 1.54 -11.37 22.50
CA GLU A 97 0.61 -12.10 23.38
C GLU A 97 -0.73 -11.36 23.57
N SER A 98 -0.77 -10.05 23.31
CA SER A 98 -1.99 -9.23 23.45
C SER A 98 -2.87 -9.18 22.20
N GLN A 99 -2.36 -9.60 21.04
CA GLN A 99 -3.11 -9.60 19.77
C GLN A 99 -3.79 -10.95 19.47
N GLY A 100 -4.60 -11.44 20.40
CA GLY A 100 -5.73 -12.34 20.13
C GLY A 100 -5.48 -13.51 19.16
N GLY A 101 -4.38 -14.24 19.31
CA GLY A 101 -4.12 -15.48 18.55
C GLY A 101 -2.95 -15.45 17.55
N ALA A 102 -2.11 -14.41 17.56
CA ALA A 102 -0.89 -14.33 16.75
C ALA A 102 0.41 -14.31 17.61
N PRO A 103 0.70 -15.35 18.42
CA PRO A 103 1.86 -15.35 19.31
C PRO A 103 3.21 -15.28 18.57
N HIS A 104 3.22 -15.58 17.27
CA HIS A 104 4.39 -15.50 16.39
C HIS A 104 4.24 -14.40 15.33
N GLY A 105 3.29 -13.49 15.48
CA GLY A 105 2.99 -12.50 14.45
C GLY A 105 2.28 -13.12 13.24
N LYS A 106 2.03 -12.29 12.23
CA LYS A 106 1.44 -12.71 10.96
C LYS A 106 2.01 -11.89 9.82
N ASP A 107 2.17 -12.52 8.67
CA ASP A 107 2.44 -11.84 7.41
C ASP A 107 1.17 -11.90 6.55
N GLU A 108 0.39 -10.82 6.57
CA GLU A 108 -0.92 -10.74 5.94
C GLU A 108 -0.82 -9.96 4.62
N TYR A 109 -1.44 -10.50 3.56
CA TYR A 109 -1.44 -9.91 2.23
C TYR A 109 -2.87 -9.68 1.76
N TYR A 110 -3.16 -8.46 1.36
CA TYR A 110 -4.40 -8.08 0.68
C TYR A 110 -4.05 -7.71 -0.75
N THR A 111 -4.77 -8.27 -1.71
CA THR A 111 -4.46 -8.07 -3.12
C THR A 111 -5.69 -7.65 -3.91
N SER A 112 -5.45 -6.79 -4.89
CA SER A 112 -6.41 -6.44 -5.93
C SER A 112 -5.67 -6.38 -7.25
N CYS A 113 -6.34 -6.71 -8.35
CA CYS A 113 -5.81 -6.54 -9.68
C CYS A 113 -6.77 -5.75 -10.55
N VAL A 114 -6.20 -4.98 -11.46
CA VAL A 114 -6.96 -4.19 -12.43
C VAL A 114 -6.24 -4.20 -13.76
N ASP A 115 -7.01 -4.42 -14.83
CA ASP A 115 -6.51 -4.27 -16.19
C ASP A 115 -6.70 -2.81 -16.64
N VAL A 116 -5.64 -2.22 -17.18
CA VAL A 116 -5.61 -0.83 -17.64
C VAL A 116 -5.11 -0.76 -19.08
N ASP A 117 -5.77 0.07 -19.88
CA ASP A 117 -5.33 0.39 -21.23
C ASP A 117 -4.48 1.67 -21.23
N ILE A 118 -3.28 1.57 -21.79
CA ILE A 118 -2.42 2.73 -22.00
C ILE A 118 -2.80 3.37 -23.33
N VAL A 119 -3.30 4.59 -23.28
CA VAL A 119 -3.75 5.38 -24.43
C VAL A 119 -2.84 6.58 -24.65
N SER A 120 -2.64 6.98 -25.91
CA SER A 120 -1.83 8.16 -26.26
C SER A 120 -2.51 9.48 -25.90
N GLU A 121 -3.84 9.47 -25.77
CA GLU A 121 -4.66 10.64 -25.42
C GLU A 121 -5.77 10.21 -24.47
N VAL A 122 -5.97 10.98 -23.38
CA VAL A 122 -7.13 10.80 -22.50
C VAL A 122 -8.34 11.30 -23.26
N LEU A 123 -9.19 10.39 -23.74
CA LEU A 123 -10.45 10.75 -24.36
C LEU A 123 -11.27 11.57 -23.35
N SER A 124 -11.59 12.81 -23.70
CA SER A 124 -12.29 13.78 -22.84
C SER A 124 -13.75 13.39 -22.52
N LYS A 125 -14.17 12.16 -22.84
CA LYS A 125 -15.46 11.65 -22.38
C LYS A 125 -15.36 11.42 -20.88
N GLN A 126 -15.80 12.43 -20.15
CA GLN A 126 -16.31 12.28 -18.80
C GLN A 126 -17.15 11.01 -18.77
N SER A 127 -16.69 9.96 -18.10
CA SER A 127 -17.52 8.81 -17.78
C SER A 127 -18.81 9.33 -17.14
N ASP A 128 -19.97 9.02 -17.73
CA ASP A 128 -21.28 9.34 -17.15
C ASP A 128 -21.50 8.60 -15.81
N ASN A 129 -20.64 7.61 -15.51
CA ASN A 129 -20.62 6.82 -14.28
C ASN A 129 -19.38 7.12 -13.43
N ARG A 130 -19.01 8.40 -13.28
CA ARG A 130 -18.04 8.74 -12.23
C ARG A 130 -18.69 8.43 -10.88
N LEU A 131 -18.00 7.67 -10.06
CA LEU A 131 -18.24 7.64 -8.63
C LEU A 131 -17.85 9.03 -8.09
N GLN A 132 -18.71 10.04 -8.31
CA GLN A 132 -18.46 11.45 -7.96
C GLN A 132 -18.11 11.62 -6.47
N GLN A 133 -18.43 10.62 -5.64
CA GLN A 133 -18.18 10.62 -4.20
C GLN A 133 -16.93 9.86 -3.75
N GLN A 134 -16.18 9.18 -4.62
CA GLN A 134 -15.15 8.25 -4.14
C GLN A 134 -13.70 8.70 -4.34
N ASP A 135 -13.45 9.71 -5.16
CA ASP A 135 -12.10 10.23 -5.35
C ASP A 135 -12.06 11.73 -5.00
N SER A 136 -11.89 12.01 -3.72
CA SER A 136 -11.71 13.36 -3.20
C SER A 136 -10.30 13.90 -3.45
N GLN A 137 -9.35 13.03 -3.84
CA GLN A 137 -7.99 13.44 -4.13
C GLN A 137 -7.91 13.90 -5.59
N SER A 138 -7.58 15.17 -5.79
CA SER A 138 -7.35 15.72 -7.13
C SER A 138 -5.86 15.77 -7.50
N ARG A 139 -5.00 15.38 -6.56
CA ARG A 139 -3.54 15.45 -6.67
C ARG A 139 -2.87 14.55 -5.62
N ALA A 140 -1.81 13.88 -6.05
CA ALA A 140 -0.85 13.19 -5.20
C ALA A 140 -0.29 14.08 -4.08
N VAL A 141 0.14 13.48 -2.95
CA VAL A 141 0.97 14.19 -1.96
C VAL A 141 2.29 14.67 -2.58
N ASP A 142 2.80 15.83 -2.15
CA ASP A 142 4.04 16.43 -2.71
C ASP A 142 5.24 15.49 -2.66
N ASP A 143 5.32 14.68 -1.62
CA ASP A 143 6.41 13.76 -1.31
C ASP A 143 6.15 12.32 -1.77
N PHE A 144 5.14 12.07 -2.63
CA PHE A 144 4.73 10.72 -2.99
C PHE A 144 5.88 9.85 -3.52
N LYS A 145 6.83 10.47 -4.25
CA LYS A 145 8.00 9.78 -4.83
C LYS A 145 9.02 9.35 -3.78
N SER A 146 9.10 10.05 -2.66
CA SER A 146 10.02 9.77 -1.55
C SER A 146 9.38 8.95 -0.45
N ARG A 147 8.09 8.58 -0.57
CA ARG A 147 7.46 7.63 0.34
C ARG A 147 8.07 6.26 0.12
N GLU A 148 8.87 5.82 1.08
CA GLU A 148 9.47 4.48 1.05
C GLU A 148 8.67 3.52 1.91
N ALA A 149 8.45 2.31 1.37
CA ALA A 149 8.02 1.18 2.18
C ALA A 149 9.13 0.79 3.18
N VAL A 150 8.75 0.09 4.25
CA VAL A 150 9.72 -0.50 5.19
C VAL A 150 10.63 -1.51 4.47
N THR A 151 10.10 -2.19 3.45
CA THR A 151 10.85 -3.04 2.54
C THR A 151 10.29 -2.93 1.12
N VAL A 152 11.17 -3.00 0.13
CA VAL A 152 10.79 -3.13 -1.29
C VAL A 152 10.72 -4.59 -1.74
N ASP A 153 11.19 -5.51 -0.89
CA ASP A 153 11.11 -6.96 -1.07
C ASP A 153 10.09 -7.49 -0.05
N PRO A 154 8.85 -7.79 -0.46
CA PRO A 154 7.84 -8.34 0.44
C PRO A 154 8.23 -9.72 0.99
N LEU A 155 9.08 -10.46 0.28
CA LEU A 155 9.54 -11.79 0.67
C LEU A 155 10.75 -11.75 1.61
N ALA A 156 11.37 -10.58 1.81
CA ALA A 156 12.48 -10.42 2.76
C ALA A 156 12.06 -10.77 4.19
N ILE A 157 10.78 -10.58 4.54
CA ILE A 157 10.25 -10.92 5.86
C ILE A 157 10.28 -12.44 6.10
N TYR A 158 9.90 -13.25 5.11
CA TYR A 158 10.04 -14.72 5.16
C TYR A 158 11.49 -15.18 5.29
N SER A 159 12.41 -14.38 4.74
CA SER A 159 13.84 -14.68 4.73
C SER A 159 14.54 -14.26 6.03
N ASN A 160 13.86 -13.51 6.90
CA ASN A 160 14.42 -12.99 8.13
C ASN A 160 14.18 -13.97 9.30
N PRO A 161 15.23 -14.63 9.84
CA PRO A 161 15.09 -15.58 10.94
C PRO A 161 14.62 -14.94 12.26
N ALA A 162 14.69 -13.61 12.38
CA ALA A 162 14.17 -12.86 13.53
C ALA A 162 12.67 -12.53 13.41
N PHE A 163 12.05 -12.75 12.24
CA PHE A 163 10.61 -12.56 12.09
C PHE A 163 9.87 -13.75 12.70
N GLY A 164 8.98 -13.48 13.66
CA GLY A 164 8.16 -14.50 14.34
C GLY A 164 8.77 -15.11 15.62
N THR A 165 10.01 -14.76 15.98
CA THR A 165 10.61 -15.19 17.25
C THR A 165 10.15 -14.27 18.39
N SER A 166 9.37 -14.83 19.32
CA SER A 166 9.08 -14.17 20.60
C SER A 166 10.38 -14.09 21.40
N LEU A 167 10.86 -12.87 21.65
CA LEU A 167 11.99 -12.65 22.55
C LEU A 167 11.50 -12.91 23.98
N ILE A 168 11.57 -14.16 24.42
CA ILE A 168 11.42 -14.50 25.84
C ILE A 168 12.53 -13.73 26.56
N ALA A 169 12.12 -12.78 27.40
CA ALA A 169 12.98 -11.86 28.12
C ALA A 169 14.08 -12.62 28.89
N SER A 170 15.31 -12.56 28.41
CA SER A 170 16.49 -12.86 29.20
C SER A 170 16.77 -11.64 30.08
N SER A 171 16.78 -11.86 31.39
CA SER A 171 16.86 -10.88 32.47
C SER A 171 18.22 -10.17 32.54
N THR A 172 18.54 -9.34 31.55
CA THR A 172 19.65 -8.37 31.65
C THR A 172 19.20 -7.02 31.07
N PRO A 173 19.33 -5.91 31.81
CA PRO A 173 18.86 -4.60 31.37
C PRO A 173 19.93 -4.01 30.43
N THR A 174 19.89 -4.39 29.17
CA THR A 174 20.51 -3.57 28.12
C THR A 174 19.40 -2.76 27.49
N VAL A 175 19.47 -1.44 27.66
CA VAL A 175 18.53 -0.47 27.09
C VAL A 175 18.60 -0.57 25.56
N LEU A 176 17.79 -1.44 24.97
CA LEU A 176 17.39 -1.38 23.58
C LEU A 176 16.14 -0.50 23.52
N SER A 177 16.35 0.80 23.60
CA SER A 177 15.36 1.78 23.17
C SER A 177 15.14 1.62 21.67
N GLY A 178 14.24 0.72 21.25
CA GLY A 178 14.05 0.49 19.81
C GLY A 178 13.11 -0.60 19.37
N ALA A 179 12.60 -1.48 20.24
CA ALA A 179 11.55 -2.42 19.84
C ALA A 179 10.19 -1.70 19.76
N ARG A 180 10.05 -0.78 18.79
CA ARG A 180 8.72 -0.46 18.27
C ARG A 180 8.20 -1.75 17.65
N SER A 181 7.01 -2.18 18.07
CA SER A 181 6.21 -3.18 17.36
C SER A 181 6.36 -2.94 15.85
N LEU A 182 7.04 -3.85 15.15
CA LEU A 182 7.21 -3.78 13.70
C LEU A 182 5.88 -4.19 13.07
N GLN A 183 4.93 -3.26 13.13
CA GLN A 183 3.78 -3.29 12.25
C GLN A 183 4.16 -2.48 11.03
N SER A 184 4.36 -3.15 9.90
CA SER A 184 4.64 -2.49 8.62
C SER A 184 3.46 -2.67 7.69
N ALA A 185 2.94 -1.55 7.17
CA ALA A 185 1.91 -1.52 6.15
C ALA A 185 2.55 -1.03 4.85
N ASN A 186 2.96 -1.96 3.99
CA ASN A 186 3.59 -1.62 2.71
C ASN A 186 2.57 -1.80 1.59
N THR A 187 2.53 -0.88 0.65
CA THR A 187 1.85 -1.04 -0.62
C THR A 187 2.86 -1.25 -1.73
N ILE A 188 2.66 -2.31 -2.48
CA ILE A 188 3.47 -2.70 -3.63
C ILE A 188 2.57 -2.67 -4.85
N ILE A 189 2.99 -1.94 -5.88
CA ILE A 189 2.33 -1.96 -7.18
C ILE A 189 3.30 -2.52 -8.19
N THR A 190 2.87 -3.58 -8.87
CA THR A 190 3.60 -4.18 -9.98
C THR A 190 2.75 -4.21 -11.23
N SER A 191 3.39 -4.39 -12.38
CA SER A 191 2.67 -4.52 -13.65
C SER A 191 3.27 -5.59 -14.54
N THR A 192 2.41 -6.19 -15.34
CA THR A 192 2.79 -7.07 -16.46
C THR A 192 1.99 -6.67 -17.69
N LYS A 193 2.57 -6.88 -18.87
CA LYS A 193 1.82 -6.87 -20.12
C LYS A 193 0.98 -8.15 -20.19
N TYR A 194 -0.27 -8.03 -20.66
CA TYR A 194 -1.10 -9.19 -21.00
C TYR A 194 -0.79 -9.70 -22.42
#